data_AF-A0A0D3ICZ7-F1
#
_entry.id   AF-A0A0D3ICZ7-F1
#
_cell.length_a   1.000
_cell.length_b   1.000
_cell.length_c   1.000
_cell.angle_alpha   90.00
_cell.angle_beta   90.00
_cell.angle_gamma   90.00
#
_symmetry.space_group_name_H-M   'P 1'
#
loop_
_entity.id
_entity.type
_entity.pdbx_description
1 polymer ?
#
loop_
_entity_poly.entity_id
_entity_poly.type
_entity_poly.pdbx_seq_one_letter_code
_entity_poly.pdbx_strand_id
1 'polypeptide(L)'
;MIASVVARPTAGPSSPADEYIPLRLNDRERALLCVLEGALSVSEYTDRVDSVMAWRGARTGRAVEELQEMLAYMTGLAVAASLKVSHEPCLEANADVFREAFEVGRRFKGMNPDKMRASYGKLIYMLQDATAPDVIRELGFDPLSRVQTVHAELALLSCLDLLEEPELPLAASPAHSAEAADAKAAATARLLARFADGDAERAVRLERCLLSLADHACLVEAHVSPVDAMLRLLRTHFSPASTSVGPGGAASASLQITAGRGGARLSHSHASQYAYVEQSLLL
;
A
#
# COMPACT_ATOMS: atom_id res chain seq x y z
N MET A 1 -28.25 -13.72 -4.93
CA MET A 1 -28.53 -12.57 -4.04
C MET A 1 -27.20 -12.00 -3.54
N ILE A 2 -26.51 -11.27 -4.43
CA ILE A 2 -25.13 -10.78 -4.27
C ILE A 2 -25.15 -9.25 -4.01
N ALA A 3 -26.31 -8.72 -3.57
CA ALA A 3 -26.54 -7.28 -3.44
C ALA A 3 -26.16 -6.69 -2.06
N SER A 4 -25.54 -7.47 -1.17
CA SER A 4 -25.29 -7.05 0.22
C SER A 4 -23.83 -6.73 0.56
N VAL A 5 -22.87 -6.97 -0.35
CA VAL A 5 -21.46 -6.62 -0.12
C VAL A 5 -21.19 -5.14 -0.49
N VAL A 6 -22.07 -4.52 -1.27
CA VAL A 6 -22.01 -3.10 -1.65
C VAL A 6 -22.65 -2.18 -0.59
N ALA A 7 -23.24 -2.75 0.48
CA ALA A 7 -24.06 -2.02 1.44
C ALA A 7 -23.42 -1.86 2.83
N ARG A 8 -22.09 -1.96 2.97
CA ARG A 8 -21.47 -1.00 3.89
C ARG A 8 -21.53 0.33 3.16
N PRO A 9 -21.94 1.44 3.80
CA PRO A 9 -21.69 2.73 3.21
C PRO A 9 -20.17 2.79 3.08
N THR A 10 -19.65 2.52 1.87
CA THR A 10 -18.52 3.30 1.38
C THR A 10 -18.99 4.71 1.66
N ALA A 11 -18.36 5.33 2.66
CA ALA A 11 -18.63 6.70 3.00
C ALA A 11 -18.81 7.47 1.69
N GLY A 12 -19.82 8.34 1.63
CA GLY A 12 -20.07 9.12 0.43
C GLY A 12 -18.76 9.76 -0.09
N PRO A 13 -18.73 10.21 -1.35
CA PRO A 13 -17.51 10.59 -2.10
C PRO A 13 -16.57 11.67 -1.51
N SER A 14 -16.74 12.03 -0.24
CA SER A 14 -15.86 12.83 0.61
C SER A 14 -15.50 12.07 1.90
N SER A 15 -15.06 10.81 1.77
CA SER A 15 -14.54 10.09 2.92
C SER A 15 -13.09 10.51 3.19
N PRO A 16 -12.65 10.70 4.45
CA PRO A 16 -11.25 10.97 4.75
C PRO A 16 -10.32 9.84 4.29
N ALA A 17 -10.83 8.68 3.86
CA ALA A 17 -10.05 7.59 3.31
C ALA A 17 -9.52 7.88 1.89
N ASP A 18 -10.26 8.65 1.09
CA ASP A 18 -9.88 8.96 -0.30
C ASP A 18 -8.65 9.86 -0.39
N GLU A 19 -8.40 10.66 0.67
CA GLU A 19 -7.22 11.51 0.82
C GLU A 19 -5.90 10.72 0.77
N TYR A 20 -5.94 9.44 1.19
CA TYR A 20 -4.76 8.60 1.39
C TYR A 20 -4.59 7.50 0.33
N ILE A 21 -5.41 7.46 -0.73
CA ILE A 21 -5.26 6.46 -1.80
C ILE A 21 -3.99 6.74 -2.60
N PRO A 22 -2.99 5.83 -2.62
CA PRO A 22 -1.74 6.09 -3.32
C PRO A 22 -1.91 6.10 -4.84
N LEU A 23 -1.17 6.97 -5.53
CA LEU A 23 -1.23 7.08 -6.98
C LEU A 23 -0.47 5.91 -7.65
N ARG A 24 -1.07 5.28 -8.66
CA ARG A 24 -0.48 4.18 -9.45
C ARG A 24 0.87 4.59 -10.06
N LEU A 25 1.82 3.66 -10.18
CA LEU A 25 3.11 3.99 -10.77
C LEU A 25 3.06 4.20 -12.30
N ASN A 26 3.70 5.26 -12.79
CA ASN A 26 4.01 5.46 -14.21
C ASN A 26 5.31 4.72 -14.63
N ASP A 27 5.65 4.74 -15.92
CA ASP A 27 6.78 3.96 -16.44
C ASP A 27 8.14 4.41 -15.89
N ARG A 28 8.34 5.73 -15.72
CA ARG A 28 9.57 6.27 -15.12
C ARG A 28 9.68 5.86 -13.65
N GLU A 29 8.58 5.93 -12.90
CA GLU A 29 8.54 5.49 -11.51
C GLU A 29 8.77 3.98 -11.38
N ARG A 30 8.29 3.17 -12.33
CA ARG A 30 8.61 1.73 -12.36
C ARG A 30 10.11 1.47 -12.57
N ALA A 31 10.76 2.25 -13.41
CA ALA A 31 12.21 2.18 -13.57
C ALA A 31 12.95 2.59 -12.28
N LEU A 32 12.49 3.65 -11.59
CA LEU A 32 13.03 4.04 -10.28
C LEU A 32 12.82 2.97 -9.21
N LEU A 33 11.67 2.31 -9.21
CA LEU A 33 11.40 1.18 -8.32
C LEU A 33 12.40 0.04 -8.55
N CYS A 34 12.68 -0.32 -9.81
CA CYS A 34 13.69 -1.33 -10.14
C CYS A 34 15.09 -0.95 -9.63
N VAL A 35 15.48 0.32 -9.78
CA VAL A 35 16.74 0.85 -9.24
C VAL A 35 16.79 0.69 -7.72
N LEU A 36 15.73 1.11 -7.03
CA LEU A 36 15.64 1.01 -5.57
C LEU A 36 15.67 -0.44 -5.09
N GLU A 37 14.87 -1.33 -5.69
CA GLU A 37 14.84 -2.76 -5.32
C GLU A 37 16.19 -3.43 -5.59
N GLY A 38 16.85 -3.09 -6.70
CA GLY A 38 18.20 -3.57 -7.02
C GLY A 38 19.21 -3.16 -5.94
N ALA A 39 19.24 -1.89 -5.56
CA ALA A 39 20.14 -1.41 -4.53
C ALA A 39 19.81 -1.98 -3.13
N LEU A 40 18.53 -2.11 -2.79
CA LEU A 40 18.08 -2.74 -1.54
C LEU A 40 18.44 -4.22 -1.47
N SER A 41 18.55 -4.91 -2.62
CA SER A 41 18.89 -6.33 -2.66
C SER A 41 20.33 -6.61 -2.23
N VAL A 42 21.25 -5.67 -2.48
CA VAL A 42 22.68 -5.79 -2.14
C VAL A 42 23.06 -5.06 -0.86
N SER A 43 22.17 -4.22 -0.31
CA SER A 43 22.41 -3.50 0.94
C SER A 43 22.42 -4.41 2.17
N GLU A 44 23.46 -4.30 2.99
CA GLU A 44 23.62 -4.97 4.29
C GLU A 44 23.32 -4.01 5.46
N TYR A 45 22.55 -2.93 5.22
CA TYR A 45 22.35 -1.83 6.15
C TYR A 45 21.99 -2.30 7.57
N THR A 46 20.96 -3.13 7.70
CA THR A 46 20.48 -3.59 9.01
C THR A 46 21.54 -4.40 9.74
N ASP A 47 22.33 -5.21 9.04
CA ASP A 47 23.34 -6.05 9.66
C ASP A 47 24.53 -5.22 10.19
N ARG A 48 24.89 -4.14 9.47
CA ARG A 48 26.04 -3.29 9.81
C ARG A 48 25.69 -2.21 10.85
N VAL A 49 24.51 -1.60 10.73
CA VAL A 49 24.05 -0.50 11.62
C VAL A 49 23.50 -1.04 12.95
N ASP A 50 22.76 -2.15 12.96
CA ASP A 50 22.22 -2.73 14.19
C ASP A 50 23.19 -3.69 14.91
N SER A 51 24.45 -3.73 14.48
CA SER A 51 25.48 -4.53 15.15
C SER A 51 25.76 -4.04 16.59
N VAL A 52 25.97 -4.97 17.53
CA VAL A 52 26.27 -4.68 18.95
C VAL A 52 27.44 -3.70 19.12
N MET A 53 28.40 -3.72 18.19
CA MET A 53 29.53 -2.79 18.17
C MET A 53 29.13 -1.37 17.75
N ALA A 54 28.23 -1.20 16.77
CA ALA A 54 27.77 0.11 16.33
C ALA A 54 26.99 0.85 17.43
N TRP A 55 26.20 0.11 18.22
CA TRP A 55 25.46 0.65 19.37
C TRP A 55 26.34 1.25 20.48
N ARG A 56 27.65 0.91 20.54
CA ARG A 56 28.59 1.43 21.55
C ARG A 56 29.20 2.80 21.21
N GLY A 57 28.64 3.53 20.25
CA GLY A 57 28.96 4.95 20.02
C GLY A 57 29.26 5.36 18.58
N ALA A 58 29.15 4.46 17.60
CA ALA A 58 29.46 4.75 16.18
C ALA A 58 28.26 4.57 15.23
N ARG A 59 27.06 4.34 15.77
CA ARG A 59 25.86 4.02 14.99
C ARG A 59 25.54 5.08 13.93
N THR A 60 25.54 6.36 14.29
CA THR A 60 25.21 7.45 13.35
C THR A 60 26.20 7.53 12.19
N GLY A 61 27.51 7.45 12.48
CA GLY A 61 28.54 7.43 11.42
C GLY A 61 28.38 6.24 10.47
N ARG A 62 28.11 5.06 11.02
CA ARG A 62 27.83 3.84 10.23
C ARG A 62 26.57 4.00 9.36
N ALA A 63 25.50 4.59 9.91
CA ALA A 63 24.29 4.86 9.15
C ALA A 63 24.57 5.81 7.97
N VAL A 64 25.36 6.87 8.18
CA VAL A 64 25.78 7.79 7.12
C VAL A 64 26.58 7.06 6.04
N GLU A 65 27.59 6.28 6.42
CA GLU A 65 28.43 5.51 5.48
C GLU A 65 27.58 4.56 4.62
N GLU A 66 26.68 3.78 5.23
CA GLU A 66 25.82 2.84 4.52
C GLU A 66 24.76 3.53 3.65
N LEU A 67 24.24 4.69 4.08
CA LEU A 67 23.35 5.50 3.27
C LEU A 67 24.09 6.06 2.04
N GLN A 68 25.30 6.59 2.22
CA GLN A 68 26.11 7.09 1.10
C GLN A 68 26.46 5.98 0.11
N GLU A 69 26.84 4.79 0.59
CA GLU A 69 27.10 3.62 -0.25
C GLU A 69 25.85 3.22 -1.06
N MET A 70 24.69 3.16 -0.41
CA MET A 70 23.41 2.87 -1.07
C MET A 70 23.05 3.89 -2.16
N LEU A 71 23.19 5.18 -1.87
CA LEU A 71 22.88 6.25 -2.82
C LEU A 71 23.84 6.23 -4.03
N ALA A 72 25.11 5.88 -3.80
CA ALA A 72 26.07 5.67 -4.88
C ALA A 72 25.67 4.47 -5.77
N TYR A 73 25.24 3.35 -5.18
CA TYR A 73 24.72 2.21 -5.96
C TYR A 73 23.46 2.56 -6.74
N MET A 74 22.53 3.30 -6.14
CA MET A 74 21.35 3.78 -6.84
C MET A 74 21.71 4.67 -8.03
N THR A 75 22.71 5.54 -7.89
CA THR A 75 23.21 6.38 -9.00
C THR A 75 23.74 5.51 -10.14
N GLY A 76 24.59 4.51 -9.83
CA GLY A 76 25.12 3.60 -10.85
C GLY A 76 24.03 2.80 -11.57
N LEU A 77 23.06 2.27 -10.83
CA LEU A 77 21.91 1.56 -11.40
C LEU A 77 21.00 2.49 -12.21
N ALA A 78 20.80 3.72 -11.78
CA ALA A 78 20.00 4.70 -12.51
C ALA A 78 20.64 5.08 -13.86
N VAL A 79 21.97 5.24 -13.91
CA VAL A 79 22.71 5.40 -15.17
C VAL A 79 22.50 4.19 -16.08
N ALA A 80 22.62 2.97 -15.54
CA ALA A 80 22.40 1.74 -16.32
C ALA A 80 20.96 1.61 -16.84
N ALA A 81 19.98 2.10 -16.08
CA ALA A 81 18.58 2.16 -16.46
C ALA A 81 18.25 3.33 -17.42
N SER A 82 19.25 4.10 -17.87
CA SER A 82 19.08 5.28 -18.73
C SER A 82 18.16 6.35 -18.13
N LEU A 83 18.12 6.45 -16.79
CA LEU A 83 17.43 7.53 -16.11
C LEU A 83 18.25 8.81 -16.16
N LYS A 84 17.56 9.95 -16.23
CA LYS A 84 18.22 11.26 -16.18
C LYS A 84 18.74 11.51 -14.77
N VAL A 85 20.06 11.40 -14.62
CA VAL A 85 20.81 11.66 -13.38
C VAL A 85 21.99 12.58 -13.68
N SER A 86 22.43 13.33 -12.67
CA SER A 86 23.69 14.06 -12.72
C SER A 86 24.86 13.09 -12.67
N HIS A 87 25.92 13.42 -13.42
CA HIS A 87 27.20 12.70 -13.40
C HIS A 87 28.22 13.35 -12.45
N GLU A 88 27.82 14.37 -11.70
CA GLU A 88 28.67 14.97 -10.69
C GLU A 88 29.00 13.94 -9.59
N PRO A 89 30.21 14.00 -9.02
CA PRO A 89 30.66 13.04 -8.02
C PRO A 89 29.99 13.23 -6.64
N CYS A 90 29.12 14.25 -6.49
CA CYS A 90 28.39 14.52 -5.27
C CYS A 90 26.98 13.90 -5.31
N LEU A 91 26.53 13.37 -4.17
CA LEU A 91 25.23 12.69 -4.07
C LEU A 91 24.08 13.70 -4.16
N GLU A 92 24.30 14.90 -3.64
CA GLU A 92 23.34 16.01 -3.60
C GLU A 92 22.84 16.38 -5.00
N ALA A 93 23.68 16.24 -6.03
CA ALA A 93 23.30 16.50 -7.42
C ALA A 93 22.20 15.55 -7.94
N ASN A 94 21.99 14.41 -7.26
CA ASN A 94 20.96 13.42 -7.55
C ASN A 94 19.87 13.34 -6.47
N ALA A 95 19.81 14.31 -5.55
CA ALA A 95 18.89 14.29 -4.41
C ALA A 95 17.42 14.07 -4.81
N ASP A 96 16.95 14.71 -5.90
CA ASP A 96 15.57 14.57 -6.39
C ASP A 96 15.25 13.12 -6.80
N VAL A 97 16.19 12.46 -7.47
CA VAL A 97 16.06 11.07 -7.93
C VAL A 97 15.96 10.13 -6.73
N PHE A 98 16.76 10.37 -5.69
CA PHE A 98 16.71 9.58 -4.47
C PHE A 98 15.40 9.78 -3.70
N ARG A 99 14.97 11.03 -3.49
CA ARG A 99 13.69 11.34 -2.85
C ARG A 99 12.53 10.66 -3.56
N GLU A 100 12.53 10.73 -4.89
CA GLU A 100 11.50 10.11 -5.71
C GLU A 100 11.55 8.59 -5.64
N ALA A 101 12.73 7.98 -5.76
CA ALA A 101 12.86 6.53 -5.64
C ALA A 101 12.35 6.01 -4.28
N PHE A 102 12.74 6.67 -3.17
CA PHE A 102 12.27 6.29 -1.83
C PHE A 102 10.76 6.47 -1.67
N GLU A 103 10.19 7.55 -2.21
CA GLU A 103 8.74 7.76 -2.26
C GLU A 103 8.03 6.65 -3.02
N VAL A 104 8.50 6.36 -4.23
CA VAL A 104 7.98 5.31 -5.11
C VAL A 104 8.02 3.96 -4.41
N GLY A 105 9.10 3.63 -3.69
CA GLY A 105 9.19 2.40 -2.91
C GLY A 105 8.13 2.30 -1.81
N ARG A 106 7.92 3.39 -1.04
CA ARG A 106 6.86 3.48 -0.02
C ARG A 106 5.46 3.35 -0.64
N ARG A 107 5.20 4.09 -1.71
CA ARG A 107 3.92 4.09 -2.44
C ARG A 107 3.62 2.72 -3.05
N PHE A 108 4.60 2.10 -3.70
CA PHE A 108 4.48 0.78 -4.30
C PHE A 108 4.13 -0.28 -3.27
N LYS A 109 4.83 -0.29 -2.12
CA LYS A 109 4.53 -1.21 -1.01
C LYS A 109 3.13 -0.98 -0.45
N GLY A 110 2.71 0.28 -0.30
CA GLY A 110 1.37 0.64 0.15
C GLY A 110 0.27 0.07 -0.76
N MET A 111 0.44 0.18 -2.08
CA MET A 111 -0.48 -0.40 -3.07
C MET A 111 -0.38 -1.93 -3.17
N ASN A 112 0.76 -2.51 -2.80
CA ASN A 112 1.05 -3.94 -2.98
C ASN A 112 1.63 -4.57 -1.71
N PRO A 113 0.81 -4.84 -0.68
CA PRO A 113 1.28 -5.36 0.62
C PRO A 113 2.07 -6.66 0.52
N ASP A 114 1.83 -7.48 -0.51
CA ASP A 114 2.51 -8.75 -0.73
C ASP A 114 3.89 -8.64 -1.39
N LYS A 115 4.28 -7.46 -1.87
CA LYS A 115 5.57 -7.22 -2.53
C LYS A 115 6.60 -6.68 -1.53
N MET A 116 7.89 -6.68 -1.91
CA MET A 116 9.00 -6.20 -1.08
C MET A 116 9.07 -6.79 0.35
N ARG A 117 8.67 -8.05 0.56
CA ARG A 117 8.58 -8.65 1.91
C ARG A 117 9.90 -8.64 2.69
N ALA A 118 11.03 -8.83 2.00
CA ALA A 118 12.37 -8.88 2.61
C ALA A 118 13.10 -7.53 2.58
N SER A 119 12.81 -6.66 1.61
CA SER A 119 13.55 -5.43 1.36
C SER A 119 12.91 -4.18 1.97
N TYR A 120 11.59 -4.16 2.14
CA TYR A 120 10.89 -2.97 2.64
C TYR A 120 11.26 -2.62 4.08
N GLY A 121 11.46 -3.62 4.95
CA GLY A 121 11.91 -3.38 6.31
C GLY A 121 13.24 -2.64 6.36
N LYS A 122 14.21 -3.05 5.53
CA LYS A 122 15.51 -2.37 5.38
C LYS A 122 15.33 -0.92 4.93
N LEU A 123 14.49 -0.68 3.92
CA LEU A 123 14.17 0.68 3.46
C LEU A 123 13.63 1.55 4.60
N ILE A 124 12.71 1.04 5.42
CA ILE A 124 12.14 1.81 6.52
C ILE A 124 13.19 2.11 7.59
N TYR A 125 14.02 1.15 7.98
CA TYR A 125 15.10 1.40 8.94
C TYR A 125 16.09 2.46 8.43
N MET A 126 16.47 2.38 7.15
CA MET A 126 17.31 3.39 6.51
C MET A 126 16.67 4.78 6.56
N LEU A 127 15.39 4.89 6.18
CA LEU A 127 14.70 6.18 6.16
C LEU A 127 14.45 6.75 7.55
N GLN A 128 14.25 5.90 8.57
CA GLN A 128 14.13 6.35 9.96
C GLN A 128 15.42 7.05 10.40
N ASP A 129 16.57 6.43 10.20
CA ASP A 129 17.86 7.03 10.55
C ASP A 129 18.20 8.24 9.66
N ALA A 130 17.81 8.22 8.38
CA ALA A 130 18.07 9.29 7.42
C ALA A 130 17.35 10.61 7.73
N THR A 131 16.33 10.60 8.59
CA THR A 131 15.64 11.83 9.05
C THR A 131 16.35 12.52 10.21
N ALA A 132 17.41 11.92 10.77
CA ALA A 132 18.16 12.55 11.85
C ALA A 132 18.90 13.80 11.35
N PRO A 133 18.88 14.94 12.09
CA PRO A 133 19.52 16.19 11.64
C PRO A 133 21.01 16.07 11.33
N ASP A 134 21.73 15.21 12.06
CA ASP A 134 23.14 14.95 11.79
C ASP A 134 23.34 14.20 10.47
N VAL A 135 22.48 13.22 10.17
CA VAL A 135 22.55 12.45 8.92
C VAL A 135 22.20 13.34 7.73
N ILE A 136 21.14 14.17 7.83
CA ILE A 136 20.77 15.12 6.78
C ILE A 136 21.93 16.08 6.47
N ARG A 137 22.65 16.54 7.50
CA ARG A 137 23.81 17.42 7.33
C ARG A 137 24.94 16.75 6.56
N GLU A 138 25.22 15.50 6.87
CA GLU A 138 26.28 14.72 6.19
C GLU A 138 25.88 14.27 4.77
N LEU A 139 24.58 14.03 4.53
CA LEU A 139 24.08 13.71 3.19
C LEU A 139 23.93 14.94 2.30
N GLY A 140 23.83 16.14 2.87
CA GLY A 140 23.63 17.40 2.15
C GLY A 140 22.19 17.62 1.65
N PHE A 141 21.27 16.68 1.88
CA PHE A 141 19.85 16.81 1.53
C PHE A 141 18.94 15.95 2.41
N ASP A 142 17.65 16.30 2.49
CA ASP A 142 16.62 15.46 3.11
C ASP A 142 16.14 14.41 2.08
N PRO A 143 16.29 13.10 2.34
CA PRO A 143 15.86 12.05 1.42
C PRO A 143 14.36 11.73 1.48
N LEU A 144 13.61 12.33 2.40
CA LEU A 144 12.18 12.06 2.56
C LEU A 144 11.32 13.02 1.74
N SER A 145 10.21 12.49 1.22
CA SER A 145 9.18 13.26 0.53
C SER A 145 7.80 12.66 0.83
N ARG A 146 6.76 13.46 0.68
CA ARG A 146 5.38 12.99 0.91
C ARG A 146 4.99 11.99 -0.18
N VAL A 147 4.29 10.92 0.20
CA VAL A 147 3.71 9.95 -0.74
C VAL A 147 2.67 10.62 -1.63
N GLN A 148 2.74 10.38 -2.94
CA GLN A 148 1.77 10.89 -3.90
C GLN A 148 0.44 10.15 -3.78
N THR A 149 -0.66 10.90 -3.67
CA THR A 149 -2.01 10.36 -3.55
C THR A 149 -2.89 10.85 -4.71
N VAL A 150 -3.98 10.12 -4.96
CA VAL A 150 -4.99 10.52 -5.95
C VAL A 150 -5.53 11.91 -5.63
N HIS A 151 -5.84 12.18 -4.37
CA HIS A 151 -6.34 13.48 -3.94
C HIS A 151 -5.34 14.61 -4.21
N ALA A 152 -4.04 14.41 -3.88
CA ALA A 152 -3.01 15.41 -4.15
C ALA A 152 -2.88 15.71 -5.65
N GLU A 153 -2.96 14.68 -6.49
CA GLU A 153 -2.89 14.82 -7.95
C GLU A 153 -4.12 15.54 -8.52
N LEU A 154 -5.33 15.19 -8.08
CA LEU A 154 -6.56 15.87 -8.50
C LEU A 154 -6.60 17.32 -8.03
N ALA A 155 -6.08 17.63 -6.84
CA ALA A 155 -5.94 19.01 -6.35
C ALA A 155 -4.99 19.83 -7.24
N LEU A 156 -3.86 19.26 -7.66
CA LEU A 156 -2.93 19.91 -8.60
C LEU A 156 -3.58 20.19 -9.96
N LEU A 157 -4.47 19.31 -10.42
CA LEU A 157 -5.22 19.48 -11.68
C LEU A 157 -6.44 20.40 -11.54
N SER A 158 -6.77 20.85 -10.31
CA SER A 158 -8.03 21.54 -10.01
C SER A 158 -9.26 20.71 -10.45
N CYS A 159 -9.25 19.42 -10.14
CA CYS A 159 -10.25 18.41 -10.54
C CYS A 159 -10.83 17.64 -9.35
N LEU A 160 -10.87 18.23 -8.15
CA LEU A 160 -11.42 17.53 -6.97
C LEU A 160 -12.89 17.16 -7.13
N ASP A 161 -13.66 17.95 -7.89
CA ASP A 161 -15.07 17.69 -8.22
C ASP A 161 -15.28 16.32 -8.90
N LEU A 162 -14.24 15.74 -9.52
CA LEU A 162 -14.29 14.38 -10.07
C LEU A 162 -14.64 13.34 -9.00
N LEU A 163 -14.20 13.55 -7.75
CA LEU A 163 -14.49 12.65 -6.65
C LEU A 163 -16.00 12.58 -6.33
N GLU A 164 -16.73 13.66 -6.60
CA GLU A 164 -18.16 13.79 -6.31
C GLU A 164 -19.07 13.26 -7.44
N GLU A 165 -18.48 12.78 -8.53
CA GLU A 165 -19.23 12.38 -9.72
C GLU A 165 -20.08 11.12 -9.50
N PRO A 166 -21.38 11.14 -9.88
CA PRO A 166 -22.26 9.97 -9.76
C PRO A 166 -21.77 8.75 -10.56
N GLU A 167 -21.01 8.97 -11.64
CA GLU A 167 -20.44 7.89 -12.47
C GLU A 167 -19.12 7.33 -11.91
N LEU A 168 -18.49 8.00 -10.94
CA LEU A 168 -17.21 7.56 -10.40
C LEU A 168 -17.26 6.15 -9.79
N PRO A 169 -18.28 5.76 -9.01
CA PRO A 169 -18.37 4.40 -8.49
C PRO A 169 -18.36 3.35 -9.61
N LEU A 170 -18.98 3.62 -10.76
CA LEU A 170 -18.96 2.71 -11.91
C LEU A 170 -17.56 2.64 -12.57
N ALA A 171 -16.88 3.79 -12.71
CA ALA A 171 -15.54 3.86 -13.27
C ALA A 171 -14.46 3.26 -12.36
N ALA A 172 -14.64 3.34 -11.03
CA ALA A 172 -13.68 2.86 -10.03
C ALA A 172 -13.98 1.45 -9.52
N SER A 173 -15.17 0.88 -9.73
CA SER A 173 -15.47 -0.44 -9.20
C SER A 173 -14.67 -1.57 -9.89
N PRO A 174 -14.41 -2.68 -9.18
CA PRO A 174 -13.92 -3.92 -9.77
C PRO A 174 -14.92 -4.47 -10.81
N ALA A 175 -14.41 -4.99 -11.93
CA ALA A 175 -15.23 -5.55 -12.99
C ALA A 175 -15.03 -7.07 -13.04
N HIS A 176 -16.10 -7.82 -12.76
CA HIS A 176 -16.09 -9.29 -12.67
C HIS A 176 -16.70 -9.99 -13.90
N SER A 177 -17.20 -9.23 -14.86
CA SER A 177 -17.74 -9.73 -16.13
C SER A 177 -17.31 -8.82 -17.29
N ALA A 178 -17.46 -9.31 -18.52
CA ALA A 178 -17.17 -8.53 -19.72
C ALA A 178 -18.09 -7.30 -19.81
N GLU A 179 -19.38 -7.46 -19.51
CA GLU A 179 -20.36 -6.37 -19.52
C GLU A 179 -20.03 -5.30 -18.47
N ALA A 180 -19.55 -5.71 -17.29
CA ALA A 180 -19.12 -4.78 -16.25
C ALA A 180 -17.84 -4.03 -16.67
N ALA A 181 -16.91 -4.70 -17.36
CA ALA A 181 -15.69 -4.08 -17.88
C ALA A 181 -16.01 -3.04 -18.97
N ASP A 182 -16.95 -3.35 -19.88
CA ASP A 182 -17.41 -2.44 -20.92
C ASP A 182 -18.12 -1.21 -20.32
N ALA A 183 -18.99 -1.42 -19.33
CA ALA A 183 -19.68 -0.34 -18.64
C ALA A 183 -18.70 0.59 -17.88
N LYS A 184 -17.69 0.00 -17.23
CA LYS A 184 -16.60 0.73 -16.57
C LYS A 184 -15.79 1.55 -17.58
N ALA A 185 -15.37 0.94 -18.69
CA ALA A 185 -14.61 1.65 -19.73
C ALA A 185 -15.40 2.82 -20.32
N ALA A 186 -16.71 2.63 -20.56
CA ALA A 186 -17.58 3.70 -21.04
C ALA A 186 -17.72 4.84 -20.02
N ALA A 187 -17.84 4.54 -18.72
CA ALA A 187 -17.89 5.55 -17.66
C ALA A 187 -16.56 6.33 -17.56
N THR A 188 -15.43 5.64 -17.56
CA THR A 188 -14.10 6.25 -17.59
C THR A 188 -13.95 7.20 -18.79
N ALA A 189 -14.35 6.76 -19.99
CA ALA A 189 -14.26 7.59 -21.19
C ALA A 189 -15.10 8.87 -21.09
N ARG A 190 -16.32 8.80 -20.52
CA ARG A 190 -17.16 9.98 -20.30
C ARG A 190 -16.56 10.95 -19.30
N LEU A 191 -16.02 10.45 -18.19
CA LEU A 191 -15.34 11.27 -17.18
C LEU A 191 -14.10 11.95 -17.77
N LEU A 192 -13.25 11.21 -18.51
CA LEU A 192 -12.07 11.79 -19.15
C LEU A 192 -12.45 12.85 -20.19
N ALA A 193 -13.43 12.59 -21.05
CA ALA A 193 -13.87 13.55 -22.06
C ALA A 193 -14.35 14.88 -21.44
N ARG A 194 -14.98 14.81 -20.27
CA ARG A 194 -15.48 15.98 -19.57
C ARG A 194 -14.40 16.73 -18.78
N PHE A 195 -13.55 16.02 -18.04
CA PHE A 195 -12.61 16.63 -17.10
C PHE A 195 -11.24 16.94 -17.72
N ALA A 196 -10.88 16.29 -18.82
CA ALA A 196 -9.62 16.57 -19.53
C ALA A 196 -9.68 17.84 -20.38
N ASP A 197 -10.87 18.34 -20.72
CA ASP A 197 -11.07 19.58 -21.50
C ASP A 197 -10.22 19.63 -22.79
N GLY A 198 -10.04 18.48 -23.45
CA GLY A 198 -9.24 18.35 -24.68
C GLY A 198 -7.71 18.34 -24.49
N ASP A 199 -7.21 18.46 -23.26
CA ASP A 199 -5.78 18.34 -22.95
C ASP A 199 -5.37 16.86 -22.79
N ALA A 200 -4.49 16.41 -23.67
CA ALA A 200 -4.00 15.03 -23.69
C ALA A 200 -3.14 14.67 -22.47
N GLU A 201 -2.32 15.60 -21.97
CA GLU A 201 -1.49 15.36 -20.78
C GLU A 201 -2.38 15.27 -19.53
N ARG A 202 -3.35 16.18 -19.42
CA ARG A 202 -4.37 16.14 -18.37
C ARG A 202 -5.17 14.84 -18.42
N ALA A 203 -5.58 14.38 -19.60
CA ALA A 203 -6.30 13.13 -19.77
C ALA A 203 -5.52 11.93 -19.21
N VAL A 204 -4.22 11.82 -19.53
CA VAL A 204 -3.36 10.73 -19.03
C VAL A 204 -3.25 10.75 -17.51
N ARG A 205 -3.10 11.94 -16.91
CA ARG A 205 -3.02 12.08 -15.44
C ARG A 205 -4.34 11.75 -14.74
N LEU A 206 -5.47 12.16 -15.32
CA LEU A 206 -6.81 11.82 -14.82
C LEU A 206 -7.10 10.32 -14.96
N GLU A 207 -6.72 9.71 -16.08
CA GLU A 207 -6.85 8.27 -16.30
C GLU A 207 -6.06 7.50 -15.25
N ARG A 208 -4.82 7.92 -14.98
CA ARG A 208 -3.99 7.37 -13.91
C ARG A 208 -4.66 7.48 -12.54
N CYS A 209 -5.33 8.58 -12.24
CA CYS A 209 -6.11 8.74 -11.00
C CYS A 209 -7.27 7.73 -10.92
N LEU A 210 -8.08 7.62 -11.98
CA LEU A 210 -9.20 6.67 -12.05
C LEU A 210 -8.73 5.21 -11.92
N LEU A 211 -7.63 4.85 -12.59
CA LEU A 211 -7.01 3.53 -12.46
C LEU A 211 -6.51 3.27 -11.04
N SER A 212 -6.00 4.29 -10.34
CA SER A 212 -5.54 4.16 -8.95
C SER A 212 -6.70 3.90 -7.99
N LEU A 213 -7.82 4.60 -8.18
CA LEU A 213 -9.06 4.36 -7.42
C LEU A 213 -9.58 2.94 -7.67
N ALA A 214 -9.53 2.49 -8.92
CA ALA A 214 -9.91 1.13 -9.28
C ALA A 214 -9.00 0.05 -8.67
N ASP A 215 -7.68 0.25 -8.73
CA ASP A 215 -6.71 -0.66 -8.12
C ASP A 215 -6.94 -0.74 -6.60
N HIS A 216 -7.25 0.39 -5.93
CA HIS A 216 -7.59 0.42 -4.52
C HIS A 216 -8.90 -0.33 -4.21
N ALA A 217 -9.95 -0.13 -4.99
CA ALA A 217 -11.22 -0.84 -4.81
C ALA A 217 -11.05 -2.36 -4.97
N CYS A 218 -10.28 -2.81 -5.96
CA CYS A 218 -9.92 -4.21 -6.14
C CYS A 218 -9.14 -4.76 -4.93
N LEU A 219 -8.20 -3.98 -4.38
CA LEU A 219 -7.43 -4.37 -3.20
C LEU A 219 -8.34 -4.54 -1.98
N VAL A 220 -9.24 -3.58 -1.73
CA VAL A 220 -10.21 -3.64 -0.62
C VAL A 220 -11.10 -4.86 -0.78
N GLU A 221 -11.66 -5.09 -1.97
CA GLU A 221 -12.50 -6.27 -2.22
C GLU A 221 -11.74 -7.58 -1.95
N ALA A 222 -10.50 -7.70 -2.43
CA ALA A 222 -9.70 -8.92 -2.29
C ALA A 222 -9.36 -9.24 -0.81
N HIS A 223 -9.18 -8.22 0.03
CA HIS A 223 -8.83 -8.41 1.44
C HIS A 223 -10.04 -8.48 2.37
N VAL A 224 -11.14 -7.78 2.04
CA VAL A 224 -12.35 -7.75 2.86
C VAL A 224 -13.27 -8.93 2.55
N SER A 225 -13.38 -9.36 1.29
CA SER A 225 -14.29 -10.46 0.91
C SER A 225 -14.05 -11.78 1.65
N PRO A 226 -12.79 -12.22 1.88
CA PRO A 226 -12.52 -13.42 2.68
C PRO A 226 -12.94 -13.25 4.15
N VAL A 227 -12.71 -12.07 4.74
CA VAL A 227 -13.11 -11.77 6.13
C VAL A 227 -14.62 -11.82 6.28
N ASP A 228 -15.34 -11.19 5.35
CA ASP A 228 -16.80 -11.23 5.30
C ASP A 228 -17.34 -12.65 5.09
N ALA A 229 -16.68 -13.46 4.26
CA ALA A 229 -17.03 -14.86 4.07
C ALA A 229 -16.82 -15.67 5.35
N MET A 230 -15.69 -15.48 6.05
CA MET A 230 -15.42 -16.12 7.34
C MET A 230 -16.46 -15.72 8.39
N LEU A 231 -16.82 -14.43 8.46
CA LEU A 231 -17.83 -13.94 9.39
C LEU A 231 -19.21 -14.54 9.10
N ARG A 232 -19.59 -14.66 7.82
CA ARG A 232 -20.83 -15.34 7.43
C ARG A 232 -20.82 -16.82 7.83
N LEU A 233 -19.73 -17.54 7.57
CA LEU A 233 -19.59 -18.95 7.96
C LEU A 233 -19.69 -19.12 9.48
N LEU A 234 -19.00 -18.26 10.24
CA LEU A 234 -19.05 -18.25 11.71
C LEU A 234 -20.49 -18.09 12.22
N ARG A 235 -21.20 -17.09 11.72
CA ARG A 235 -22.59 -16.77 12.13
C ARG A 235 -23.62 -17.79 11.65
N THR A 236 -23.36 -18.49 10.55
CA THR A 236 -24.29 -19.48 10.00
C THR A 236 -24.17 -20.83 10.72
N HIS A 237 -22.93 -21.24 11.02
CA HIS A 237 -22.65 -22.60 11.50
C HIS A 237 -22.45 -22.71 13.01
N PHE A 238 -22.11 -21.62 13.70
CA PHE A 238 -21.82 -21.64 15.14
C PHE A 238 -22.73 -20.68 15.90
N SER A 239 -23.16 -21.11 17.09
CA SER A 239 -23.95 -20.29 18.02
C SER A 239 -23.14 -20.08 19.30
N PRO A 240 -23.01 -18.85 19.82
CA PRO A 240 -22.22 -18.61 21.04
C PRO A 240 -22.74 -19.39 22.26
N ALA A 241 -24.02 -19.78 22.27
CA ALA A 241 -24.66 -20.48 23.39
C ALA A 241 -24.78 -22.01 23.20
N SER A 242 -24.59 -22.54 21.99
CA SER A 242 -24.88 -23.94 21.67
C SER A 242 -23.72 -24.61 20.94
N THR A 243 -23.25 -25.73 21.49
CA THR A 243 -22.13 -26.52 20.94
C THR A 243 -22.57 -27.68 20.06
N SER A 244 -23.88 -27.88 19.87
CA SER A 244 -24.45 -29.03 19.15
C SER A 244 -25.15 -28.64 17.86
N VAL A 245 -25.81 -27.48 17.83
CA VAL A 245 -26.59 -27.00 16.69
C VAL A 245 -26.34 -25.51 16.48
N GLY A 246 -25.96 -25.15 15.25
CA GLY A 246 -25.79 -23.75 14.82
C GLY A 246 -27.13 -23.09 14.44
N PRO A 247 -27.16 -21.76 14.24
CA PRO A 247 -28.40 -21.01 13.95
C PRO A 247 -29.15 -21.50 12.69
N GLY A 248 -28.45 -22.07 11.71
CA GLY A 248 -29.04 -22.65 10.50
C GLY A 248 -29.51 -24.11 10.62
N GLY A 249 -29.58 -24.69 11.83
CA GLY A 249 -29.96 -26.10 12.03
C GLY A 249 -28.88 -27.12 11.64
N ALA A 250 -27.69 -26.65 11.25
CA ALA A 250 -26.54 -27.50 10.96
C ALA A 250 -25.89 -28.01 12.26
N ALA A 251 -25.38 -29.24 12.23
CA ALA A 251 -24.56 -29.77 13.33
C ALA A 251 -23.35 -28.85 13.54
N SER A 252 -23.24 -28.28 14.73
CA SER A 252 -22.11 -27.43 15.11
C SER A 252 -21.12 -28.27 15.90
N ALA A 253 -19.84 -28.16 15.56
CA ALA A 253 -18.77 -28.63 16.44
C ALA A 253 -18.47 -27.57 17.50
N SER A 254 -17.93 -27.97 18.65
CA SER A 254 -17.43 -27.03 19.64
C SER A 254 -16.17 -26.32 19.10
N LEU A 255 -16.19 -24.98 19.12
CA LEU A 255 -15.02 -24.13 18.89
C LEU A 255 -14.01 -24.10 20.06
N GLN A 256 -14.23 -24.88 21.12
CA GLN A 256 -13.35 -24.85 22.29
C GLN A 256 -11.89 -25.18 21.91
N ILE A 257 -10.97 -24.37 22.41
CA ILE A 257 -9.53 -24.63 22.33
C ILE A 257 -8.95 -24.82 23.72
N THR A 258 -7.89 -25.62 23.82
CA THR A 258 -7.19 -25.89 25.07
C THR A 258 -5.69 -25.81 24.83
N ALA A 259 -5.00 -25.03 25.65
CA ALA A 259 -3.56 -24.84 25.55
C ALA A 259 -2.83 -26.19 25.55
N GLY A 260 -1.89 -26.37 24.63
CA GLY A 260 -1.13 -27.60 24.44
C GLY A 260 -1.83 -28.65 23.56
N ARG A 261 -3.11 -28.47 23.20
CA ARG A 261 -3.82 -29.35 22.26
C ARG A 261 -3.82 -28.76 20.85
N GLY A 262 -3.36 -29.51 19.86
CA GLY A 262 -3.37 -29.08 18.45
C GLY A 262 -2.56 -27.80 18.18
N GLY A 263 -1.57 -27.49 19.01
CA GLY A 263 -0.74 -26.29 18.88
C GLY A 263 -1.34 -25.00 19.46
N ALA A 264 -2.54 -25.08 20.08
CA ALA A 264 -3.14 -23.92 20.72
C ALA A 264 -2.28 -23.44 21.91
N ARG A 265 -2.04 -22.13 21.98
CA ARG A 265 -1.38 -21.47 23.13
C ARG A 265 -2.37 -20.92 24.16
N LEU A 266 -3.65 -20.84 23.79
CA LEU A 266 -4.73 -20.30 24.60
C LEU A 266 -5.74 -21.39 24.93
N SER A 267 -6.46 -21.20 26.04
CA SER A 267 -7.58 -22.03 26.45
C SER A 267 -8.85 -21.19 26.49
N HIS A 268 -9.76 -21.42 25.56
CA HIS A 268 -11.05 -20.72 25.48
C HIS A 268 -12.20 -21.72 25.48
N SER A 269 -13.25 -21.39 26.23
CA SER A 269 -14.55 -22.03 26.07
C SER A 269 -15.11 -21.79 24.66
N HIS A 270 -16.13 -22.55 24.26
CA HIS A 270 -16.79 -22.32 22.97
C HIS A 270 -17.26 -20.86 22.79
N ALA A 271 -17.97 -20.32 23.79
CA ALA A 271 -18.48 -18.96 23.78
C ALA A 271 -17.35 -17.91 23.70
N SER A 272 -16.29 -18.12 24.48
CA SER A 272 -15.12 -17.23 24.48
C SER A 272 -14.39 -17.26 23.15
N GLN A 273 -14.21 -18.45 22.54
CA GLN A 273 -13.57 -18.57 21.24
C GLN A 273 -14.43 -17.95 20.14
N TYR A 274 -15.75 -18.14 20.18
CA TYR A 274 -16.67 -17.49 19.24
C TYR A 274 -16.51 -15.97 19.29
N ALA A 275 -16.61 -15.37 20.48
CA ALA A 275 -16.49 -13.93 20.66
C ALA A 275 -15.11 -13.42 20.22
N TYR A 276 -14.04 -14.13 20.56
CA TYR A 276 -12.68 -13.78 20.15
C TYR A 276 -12.55 -13.74 18.62
N VAL A 277 -13.03 -14.78 17.93
CA VAL A 277 -12.96 -14.86 16.46
C VAL A 277 -13.84 -13.80 15.81
N GLU A 278 -15.09 -13.62 16.28
CA GLU A 278 -16.00 -12.61 15.74
C GLU A 278 -15.43 -11.19 15.89
N GLN A 279 -14.94 -10.85 17.08
CA GLN A 279 -14.32 -9.54 17.32
C GLN A 279 -13.08 -9.34 16.44
N SER A 280 -12.24 -10.36 16.30
CA SER A 280 -11.04 -10.29 15.45
C SER A 280 -11.38 -10.07 13.98
N LEU A 281 -12.51 -10.59 13.48
CA LEU A 281 -12.96 -10.39 12.10
C LEU A 281 -13.69 -9.04 11.89
N LEU A 282 -14.04 -8.33 12.96
CA LEU A 282 -14.73 -7.03 12.90
C LEU A 282 -13.79 -5.83 13.07
N LEU A 283 -12.57 -6.06 13.58
CA LEU A 283 -11.49 -5.07 13.72
C LEU A 283 -10.78 -4.85 12.38
#